data_AF-A0A4P7R7Y8-F1
#
_entry.id   AF-A0A4P7R7Y8-F1
#
_cell.length_a   1.000
_cell.length_b   1.000
_cell.length_c   1.000
_cell.angle_alpha   90.00
_cell.angle_beta   90.00
_cell.angle_gamma   90.00
#
_symmetry.space_group_name_H-M   'P 1'
#
loop_
_entity.id
_entity.type
_entity.pdbx_description
1 polymer ?
#
loop_
_entity_poly.entity_id
_entity_poly.type
_entity_poly.pdbx_seq_one_letter_code
_entity_poly.pdbx_strand_id
1 'polypeptide(L)'
;MLDFTYSLKKGLIMNVKAFAHQTHARIAAASGLTLKRTHIYELTAAAYGDKSYAALKARGLLCPMPSDALKVRYAQLDPSAAEQRAQMLGYSPDEASPVAALICAELQSEKLGVVPIDDVLHHLLFGQLEIEAKSTPTDTDSWEWDEEARHEDSNYDYPLGLNLHSQWIVEGLQAAANGNDGRAHVALALLLDSESDEEDDEDDWEHESDNQSGLYWYELGFPQFPGRFA
;
A
#
# COMPACT_ATOMS: atom_id res chain seq x y z
N MET A 1 -1.55 -39.01 -3.64
CA MET A 1 -1.47 -37.80 -4.49
C MET A 1 -2.87 -37.22 -4.48
N LEU A 2 -3.15 -36.34 -3.52
CA LEU A 2 -4.50 -35.79 -3.32
C LEU A 2 -4.40 -34.28 -3.52
N ASP A 3 -4.98 -33.84 -4.63
CA ASP A 3 -5.23 -32.44 -4.95
C ASP A 3 -6.15 -31.83 -3.89
N PHE A 4 -5.59 -30.90 -3.11
CA PHE A 4 -6.37 -29.98 -2.27
C PHE A 4 -6.55 -28.68 -3.05
N THR A 5 -7.31 -28.75 -4.14
CA THR A 5 -7.89 -27.55 -4.75
C THR A 5 -8.88 -26.97 -3.74
N TYR A 6 -8.43 -25.90 -3.07
CA TYR A 6 -9.17 -25.16 -2.07
C TYR A 6 -10.47 -24.62 -2.68
N SER A 7 -11.57 -25.28 -2.30
CA SER A 7 -12.94 -24.87 -2.59
C SER A 7 -13.23 -23.51 -1.95
N LEU A 8 -13.45 -22.52 -2.81
CA LEU A 8 -14.23 -21.28 -2.63
C LEU A 8 -14.54 -20.86 -1.18
N LYS A 9 -13.70 -20.00 -0.59
CA LYS A 9 -14.15 -19.06 0.43
C LYS A 9 -14.53 -17.75 -0.26
N LYS A 10 -15.85 -17.55 -0.37
CA LYS A 10 -16.56 -16.25 -0.40
C LYS A 10 -15.62 -15.07 -0.17
N GLY A 11 -15.42 -14.25 -1.21
CA GLY A 11 -14.45 -13.15 -1.32
C GLY A 11 -14.00 -12.59 0.03
N LEU A 12 -12.93 -13.18 0.57
CA LEU A 12 -12.27 -12.57 1.71
C LEU A 12 -11.48 -11.42 1.11
N ILE A 13 -11.96 -10.20 1.34
CA ILE A 13 -11.14 -9.01 1.16
C ILE A 13 -9.84 -9.27 1.93
N MET A 14 -8.75 -9.46 1.19
CA MET A 14 -7.45 -9.71 1.79
C MET A 14 -6.89 -8.37 2.24
N ASN A 15 -6.63 -8.26 3.53
CA ASN A 15 -5.93 -7.14 4.16
C ASN A 15 -5.02 -7.68 5.28
N VAL A 16 -4.24 -6.81 5.92
CA VAL A 16 -3.26 -7.21 6.94
C VAL A 16 -3.87 -8.02 8.10
N LYS A 17 -5.14 -7.75 8.46
CA LYS A 17 -5.86 -8.52 9.49
C LYS A 17 -6.21 -9.92 8.99
N ALA A 18 -6.69 -10.02 7.74
CA ALA A 18 -6.97 -11.30 7.10
C ALA A 18 -5.71 -12.15 6.95
N PHE A 19 -4.59 -11.55 6.52
CA PHE A 19 -3.27 -12.20 6.47
C PHE A 19 -2.90 -12.79 7.83
N ALA A 20 -2.84 -11.97 8.89
CA ALA A 20 -2.44 -12.45 10.21
C ALA A 20 -3.36 -13.57 10.74
N HIS A 21 -4.66 -13.50 10.45
CA HIS A 21 -5.60 -14.55 10.83
C HIS A 21 -5.37 -15.86 10.05
N GLN A 22 -5.16 -15.77 8.73
CA GLN A 22 -4.90 -16.95 7.89
C GLN A 22 -3.55 -17.59 8.21
N THR A 23 -2.49 -16.79 8.31
CA THR A 23 -1.16 -17.24 8.71
C THR A 23 -1.21 -17.92 10.08
N HIS A 24 -1.89 -17.33 11.06
CA HIS A 24 -2.11 -17.99 12.36
C HIS A 24 -2.74 -19.40 12.21
N ALA A 25 -3.78 -19.52 11.39
CA ALA A 25 -4.47 -20.79 11.18
C ALA A 25 -3.58 -21.83 10.44
N ARG A 26 -2.83 -21.40 9.42
CA ARG A 26 -1.90 -22.27 8.66
C ARG A 26 -0.75 -22.76 9.54
N ILE A 27 -0.13 -21.85 10.29
CA ILE A 27 0.98 -22.16 11.20
C ILE A 27 0.53 -23.16 12.27
N ALA A 28 -0.63 -22.93 12.89
CA ALA A 28 -1.18 -23.83 13.91
C ALA A 28 -1.47 -25.23 13.36
N ALA A 29 -1.90 -25.34 12.09
CA ALA A 29 -2.18 -26.63 11.46
C ALA A 29 -0.90 -27.38 11.02
N ALA A 30 0.16 -26.67 10.64
CA ALA A 30 1.35 -27.26 10.00
C ALA A 30 2.48 -27.60 10.97
N SER A 31 2.66 -26.83 12.05
CA SER A 31 3.90 -26.86 12.84
C SER A 31 3.75 -27.38 14.27
N GLY A 32 2.51 -27.49 14.78
CA GLY A 32 2.25 -27.74 16.20
C GLY A 32 2.71 -26.61 17.14
N LEU A 33 3.29 -25.53 16.59
CA LEU A 33 3.74 -24.35 17.34
C LEU A 33 2.53 -23.47 17.68
N THR A 34 2.50 -22.97 18.91
CA THR A 34 1.47 -22.04 19.36
C THR A 34 1.97 -20.60 19.18
N LEU A 35 1.60 -19.99 18.06
CA LEU A 35 1.95 -18.60 17.77
C LEU A 35 0.80 -17.65 18.12
N LYS A 36 1.02 -16.63 18.95
CA LYS A 36 -0.05 -15.64 19.20
C LYS A 36 -0.22 -14.75 17.98
N ARG A 37 -1.46 -14.36 17.63
CA ARG A 37 -1.70 -13.41 16.52
C ARG A 37 -0.97 -12.08 16.68
N THR A 38 -0.80 -11.59 17.91
CA THR A 38 0.00 -10.39 18.19
C THR A 38 1.48 -10.59 17.87
N HIS A 39 2.02 -11.79 18.04
CA HIS A 39 3.40 -12.11 17.69
C HIS A 39 3.60 -12.11 16.18
N ILE A 40 2.60 -12.53 15.38
CA ILE A 40 2.67 -12.43 13.90
C ILE A 40 2.96 -10.99 13.48
N TYR A 41 2.22 -10.03 14.01
CA TYR A 41 2.42 -8.62 13.67
C TYR A 41 3.83 -8.11 14.02
N GLU A 42 4.34 -8.48 15.19
CA GLU A 42 5.68 -8.09 15.64
C GLU A 42 6.79 -8.77 14.82
N LEU A 43 6.60 -10.03 14.46
CA LEU A 43 7.54 -10.79 13.62
C LEU A 43 7.53 -10.28 12.18
N THR A 44 6.36 -9.95 11.63
CA THR A 44 6.24 -9.27 10.33
C THR A 44 6.99 -7.94 10.34
N ALA A 45 6.82 -7.14 11.40
CA ALA A 45 7.55 -5.88 11.55
C ALA A 45 9.06 -6.07 11.58
N ALA A 46 9.53 -7.01 12.42
CA ALA A 46 10.94 -7.32 12.51
C ALA A 46 11.51 -7.87 11.20
N ALA A 47 10.74 -8.68 10.46
CA ALA A 47 11.15 -9.18 9.14
C ALA A 47 11.37 -8.05 8.13
N TYR A 48 10.69 -6.90 8.26
CA TYR A 48 10.95 -5.70 7.45
C TYR A 48 11.89 -4.69 8.13
N GLY A 49 12.59 -5.08 9.20
CA GLY A 49 13.56 -4.24 9.90
C GLY A 49 12.98 -3.25 10.92
N ASP A 50 11.67 -3.29 11.19
CA ASP A 50 11.04 -2.41 12.16
C ASP A 50 11.13 -2.95 13.60
N LYS A 51 11.27 -2.03 14.56
CA LYS A 51 11.37 -2.37 15.99
C LYS A 51 10.05 -2.77 16.63
N SER A 52 8.92 -2.55 15.98
CA SER A 52 7.60 -2.99 16.44
C SER A 52 6.59 -2.87 15.30
N TYR A 53 5.43 -3.51 15.46
CA TYR A 53 4.35 -3.35 14.49
C TYR A 53 3.80 -1.92 14.43
N ALA A 54 3.85 -1.18 15.54
CA ALA A 54 3.48 0.23 15.53
C ALA A 54 4.43 1.06 14.65
N ALA A 55 5.75 0.78 14.70
CA ALA A 55 6.73 1.44 13.85
C ALA A 55 6.51 1.12 12.37
N LEU A 56 6.25 -0.14 12.03
CA LEU A 56 5.91 -0.54 10.66
C LEU A 56 4.69 0.22 10.14
N LYS A 57 3.61 0.31 10.93
CA LYS A 57 2.40 1.05 10.53
C LYS A 57 2.61 2.55 10.36
N ALA A 58 3.52 3.15 11.14
CA ALA A 58 3.88 4.56 10.99
C ALA A 58 4.78 4.79 9.76
N ARG A 59 5.52 3.76 9.33
CA ARG A 59 6.42 3.83 8.17
C ARG A 59 5.67 3.63 6.86
N GLY A 60 4.80 2.62 6.77
CA GLY A 60 4.26 2.16 5.50
C GLY A 60 3.05 1.25 5.58
N LEU A 61 2.61 0.86 4.38
CA LEU A 61 1.46 -0.01 4.14
C LEU A 61 1.96 -1.39 3.71
N LEU A 62 1.44 -2.44 4.33
CA LEU A 62 1.71 -3.82 3.93
C LEU A 62 0.72 -4.22 2.83
N CYS A 63 1.20 -4.52 1.63
CA CYS A 63 0.36 -4.92 0.49
C CYS A 63 1.06 -5.90 -0.47
N PRO A 64 0.31 -6.63 -1.32
CA PRO A 64 0.88 -7.53 -2.32
C PRO A 64 1.64 -6.77 -3.41
N MET A 65 2.84 -7.25 -3.72
CA MET A 65 3.69 -6.71 -4.78
C MET A 65 3.35 -7.39 -6.12
N PRO A 66 2.90 -6.64 -7.13
CA PRO A 66 2.43 -7.21 -8.39
C PRO A 66 3.56 -7.71 -9.30
N SER A 67 4.77 -7.18 -9.14
CA SER A 67 5.94 -7.54 -9.96
C SER A 67 7.20 -7.80 -9.12
N ASP A 68 8.17 -8.51 -9.71
CA ASP A 68 9.44 -8.81 -9.04
C ASP A 68 10.29 -7.57 -8.81
N ALA A 69 10.23 -6.58 -9.69
CA ALA A 69 10.92 -5.30 -9.49
C ALA A 69 10.43 -4.59 -8.21
N LEU A 70 9.11 -4.59 -7.97
CA LEU A 70 8.54 -4.04 -6.74
C LEU A 70 8.84 -4.89 -5.51
N LYS A 71 8.95 -6.21 -5.64
CA LYS A 71 9.43 -7.07 -4.54
C LYS A 71 10.88 -6.75 -4.16
N VAL A 72 11.75 -6.56 -5.15
CA VAL A 72 13.14 -6.16 -4.91
C VAL A 72 13.18 -4.84 -4.13
N ARG A 73 12.30 -3.90 -4.45
CA ARG A 73 12.24 -2.60 -3.79
C ARG A 73 11.61 -2.63 -2.38
N TYR A 74 10.48 -3.30 -2.21
CA TYR A 74 9.62 -3.16 -1.01
C TYR A 74 9.42 -4.44 -0.19
N ALA A 75 9.84 -5.60 -0.70
CA ALA A 75 9.63 -6.90 -0.05
C ALA A 75 10.94 -7.55 0.44
N GLN A 76 11.96 -6.74 0.77
CA GLN A 76 13.19 -7.23 1.37
C GLN A 76 12.93 -7.70 2.81
N LEU A 77 13.22 -8.97 3.08
CA LEU A 77 13.03 -9.59 4.38
C LEU A 77 14.38 -9.83 5.08
N ASP A 78 14.40 -9.64 6.38
CA ASP A 78 15.49 -9.99 7.29
C ASP A 78 15.04 -11.12 8.24
N PRO A 79 15.29 -12.39 7.90
CA PRO A 79 14.96 -13.52 8.75
C PRO A 79 15.66 -13.47 10.11
N SER A 80 16.86 -12.87 10.17
CA SER A 80 17.65 -12.80 11.41
C SER A 80 17.04 -11.81 12.41
N ALA A 81 16.51 -10.69 11.93
CA ALA A 81 15.76 -9.74 12.75
C ALA A 81 14.46 -10.36 13.27
N ALA A 82 13.75 -11.12 12.42
CA ALA A 82 12.55 -11.85 12.83
C ALA A 82 12.86 -12.92 13.90
N GLU A 83 13.97 -13.65 13.78
CA GLU A 83 14.40 -14.64 14.77
C GLU A 83 14.72 -13.98 16.12
N GLN A 84 15.49 -12.88 16.12
CA GLN A 84 15.78 -12.12 17.34
C GLN A 84 14.49 -11.63 18.00
N ARG A 85 13.54 -11.16 17.20
CA ARG A 85 12.21 -10.75 17.71
C ARG A 85 11.45 -11.93 18.31
N ALA A 86 11.50 -13.11 17.71
CA ALA A 86 10.87 -14.30 18.28
C ALA A 86 11.46 -14.63 19.67
N GLN A 87 12.79 -14.58 19.82
CA GLN A 87 13.43 -14.78 21.13
C GLN A 87 12.96 -13.75 22.16
N MET A 88 12.86 -12.47 21.78
CA MET A 88 12.34 -11.40 22.67
C MET A 88 10.87 -11.61 23.07
N LEU A 89 10.07 -12.26 22.23
CA LEU A 89 8.67 -12.61 22.50
C LEU A 89 8.51 -13.87 23.35
N GLY A 90 9.63 -14.51 23.74
CA GLY A 90 9.66 -15.65 24.66
C GLY A 90 9.72 -17.02 23.99
N TYR A 91 9.96 -17.10 22.68
CA TYR A 91 10.24 -18.37 22.01
C TYR A 91 11.65 -18.84 22.37
N SER A 92 11.80 -20.15 22.61
CA SER A 92 13.13 -20.73 22.84
C SER A 92 14.01 -20.62 21.60
N PRO A 93 15.35 -20.71 21.71
CA PRO A 93 16.24 -20.69 20.54
C PRO A 93 15.88 -21.75 19.48
N ASP A 94 15.45 -22.94 19.92
CA ASP A 94 15.06 -24.04 19.03
C ASP A 94 13.74 -23.76 18.28
N GLU A 95 12.87 -22.90 18.82
CA GLU A 95 11.60 -22.51 18.20
C GLU A 95 11.70 -21.20 17.39
N ALA A 96 12.56 -20.28 17.82
CA ALA A 96 12.67 -18.94 17.25
C ALA A 96 13.04 -18.95 15.77
N SER A 97 14.03 -19.77 15.39
CA SER A 97 14.48 -19.87 14.00
C SER A 97 13.39 -20.48 13.08
N PRO A 98 12.75 -21.62 13.42
CA PRO A 98 11.60 -22.12 12.67
C PRO A 98 10.44 -21.12 12.56
N VAL A 99 10.10 -20.41 13.64
CA VAL A 99 9.03 -19.40 13.64
C VAL A 99 9.34 -18.26 12.68
N ALA A 100 10.57 -17.74 12.72
CA ALA A 100 11.00 -16.66 11.83
C ALA A 100 10.97 -17.09 10.36
N ALA A 101 11.51 -18.28 10.05
CA ALA A 101 11.50 -18.84 8.71
C ALA A 101 10.08 -19.00 8.16
N LEU A 102 9.16 -19.47 9.01
CA LEU A 102 7.76 -19.68 8.64
C LEU A 102 7.04 -18.35 8.34
N ILE A 103 7.28 -17.31 9.14
CA ILE A 103 6.72 -15.97 8.87
C ILE A 103 7.28 -15.41 7.56
N CYS A 104 8.59 -15.51 7.32
CA CYS A 104 9.18 -15.05 6.07
C CYS A 104 8.63 -15.81 4.85
N ALA A 105 8.45 -17.13 4.95
CA ALA A 105 7.88 -17.94 3.89
C ALA A 105 6.43 -17.54 3.56
N GLU A 106 5.61 -17.25 4.58
CA GLU A 106 4.24 -16.78 4.38
C GLU A 106 4.19 -15.39 3.73
N LEU A 107 5.06 -14.46 4.16
CA LEU A 107 5.19 -13.13 3.53
C LEU A 107 5.60 -13.24 2.06
N GLN A 108 6.53 -14.14 1.74
CA GLN A 108 6.97 -14.40 0.36
C GLN A 108 5.87 -15.06 -0.49
N SER A 109 5.16 -16.05 0.05
CA SER A 109 4.08 -16.76 -0.65
C SER A 109 2.93 -15.81 -1.01
N GLU A 110 2.59 -14.89 -0.12
CA GLU A 110 1.56 -13.86 -0.34
C GLU A 110 2.10 -12.63 -1.08
N LYS A 111 3.39 -12.66 -1.47
CA LYS A 111 4.12 -11.57 -2.16
C LYS A 111 4.02 -10.23 -1.44
N LEU A 112 3.96 -10.22 -0.12
CA LEU A 112 3.75 -9.00 0.66
C LEU A 112 5.03 -8.17 0.73
N GLY A 113 4.88 -6.86 0.58
CA GLY A 113 5.92 -5.85 0.79
C GLY A 113 5.39 -4.67 1.58
N VAL A 114 6.29 -3.81 2.06
CA VAL A 114 5.93 -2.58 2.78
C VAL A 114 6.27 -1.38 1.94
N VAL A 115 5.23 -0.67 1.50
CA VAL A 115 5.35 0.56 0.72
C VAL A 115 5.29 1.76 1.68
N PRO A 116 6.31 2.63 1.72
CA PRO A 116 6.29 3.82 2.55
C PRO A 116 5.09 4.71 2.21
N ILE A 117 4.43 5.28 3.22
CA ILE A 117 3.34 6.25 2.99
C ILE A 117 3.87 7.48 2.22
N ASP A 118 5.12 7.86 2.46
CA ASP A 118 5.78 8.96 1.74
C ASP A 118 5.94 8.66 0.24
N ASP A 119 6.23 7.41 -0.13
CA ASP A 119 6.33 6.99 -1.54
C ASP A 119 4.94 7.03 -2.20
N VAL A 120 3.90 6.54 -1.52
CA VAL A 120 2.51 6.66 -2.01
C VAL A 120 2.12 8.12 -2.22
N LEU A 121 2.36 8.96 -1.21
CA LEU A 121 2.04 10.38 -1.26
C LEU A 121 2.80 11.10 -2.37
N HIS A 122 4.08 10.77 -2.56
CA HIS A 122 4.89 11.34 -3.63
C HIS A 122 4.24 11.11 -5.01
N HIS A 123 3.86 9.87 -5.34
CA HIS A 123 3.24 9.56 -6.62
C HIS A 123 1.91 10.30 -6.80
N LEU A 124 1.06 10.31 -5.76
CA LEU A 124 -0.23 11.01 -5.82
C LEU A 124 -0.08 12.52 -5.99
N LEU A 125 0.92 13.15 -5.36
CA LEU A 125 1.20 14.59 -5.53
C LEU A 125 1.61 14.95 -6.96
N PHE A 126 2.09 13.99 -7.75
CA PHE A 126 2.40 14.15 -9.16
C PHE A 126 1.30 13.60 -10.09
N GLY A 127 0.10 13.33 -9.56
CA GLY A 127 -1.03 12.80 -10.33
C GLY A 127 -0.83 11.36 -10.82
N GLN A 128 0.08 10.61 -10.21
CA GLN A 128 0.35 9.22 -10.57
C GLN A 128 -0.47 8.28 -9.67
N LEU A 129 -1.36 7.50 -10.29
CA LEU A 129 -2.19 6.50 -9.60
C LEU A 129 -1.55 5.11 -9.53
N GLU A 130 -0.31 4.98 -10.01
CA GLU A 130 0.45 3.75 -10.02
C GLU A 130 1.92 4.00 -9.67
N ILE A 131 2.50 3.15 -8.82
CA ILE A 131 3.95 3.10 -8.63
C ILE A 131 4.53 2.15 -9.65
N GLU A 132 5.17 2.72 -10.68
CA GLU A 132 5.78 1.95 -11.77
C GLU A 132 6.83 0.96 -11.25
N ALA A 133 6.75 -0.25 -11.78
CA ALA A 133 7.78 -1.25 -11.63
C ALA A 133 8.93 -0.96 -12.61
N LYS A 134 9.71 0.09 -12.34
CA LYS A 134 10.88 0.39 -13.18
C LYS A 134 11.85 -0.79 -13.10
N SER A 135 11.89 -1.59 -14.16
CA SER A 135 13.05 -2.44 -14.43
C SER A 135 14.26 -1.51 -14.50
N THR A 136 15.35 -1.87 -13.82
CA THR A 136 16.64 -1.22 -14.11
C THR A 136 16.81 -1.22 -15.63
N PRO A 137 17.21 -0.09 -16.26
CA PRO A 137 17.56 -0.13 -17.66
C PRO A 137 18.71 -1.14 -17.77
N THR A 138 18.41 -2.34 -18.27
CA THR A 138 19.45 -3.17 -18.86
C THR A 138 20.01 -2.29 -19.97
N ASP A 139 21.33 -2.15 -20.00
CA ASP A 139 22.17 -1.24 -20.79
C ASP A 139 22.04 -1.46 -22.32
N THR A 140 20.81 -1.51 -22.81
CA THR A 140 20.40 -1.74 -24.19
C THR A 140 19.47 -0.61 -24.63
N ASP A 141 19.88 0.64 -24.34
CA ASP A 141 19.46 1.79 -25.12
C ASP A 141 20.02 1.65 -26.54
N SER A 142 19.41 0.77 -27.33
CA SER A 142 19.56 0.75 -28.78
C SER A 142 18.22 1.19 -29.37
N TRP A 143 18.02 2.51 -29.38
CA TRP A 143 16.93 3.16 -30.11
C TRP A 143 17.21 3.08 -31.62
N GLU A 144 17.09 1.88 -32.21
CA GLU A 144 16.88 1.72 -33.64
C GLU A 144 15.36 1.63 -33.86
N TRP A 145 14.75 2.78 -34.16
CA TRP A 145 13.38 2.85 -34.67
C TRP A 145 13.33 2.22 -36.07
N ASP A 146 13.19 0.90 -36.14
CA ASP A 146 12.66 0.26 -37.35
C ASP A 146 11.14 0.49 -37.37
N GLU A 147 10.71 1.50 -38.13
CA GLU A 147 9.29 1.85 -38.37
C GLU A 147 8.48 0.74 -39.07
N GLU A 148 9.09 -0.38 -39.44
CA GLU A 148 8.46 -1.43 -40.24
C GLU A 148 7.84 -2.59 -39.44
N ALA A 149 7.98 -2.65 -38.11
CA ALA A 149 7.45 -3.75 -37.31
C ALA A 149 6.08 -3.44 -36.68
N ARG A 150 5.09 -3.03 -37.49
CA ARG A 150 3.67 -3.09 -37.09
C ARG A 150 3.16 -4.54 -37.15
N HIS A 151 3.71 -5.39 -36.28
CA HIS A 151 3.13 -6.69 -35.99
C HIS A 151 2.43 -6.66 -34.63
N GLU A 152 1.13 -6.88 -34.72
CA GLU A 152 0.06 -6.78 -33.73
C GLU A 152 0.11 -7.92 -32.69
N ASP A 153 1.27 -8.16 -32.08
CA ASP A 153 1.46 -9.21 -31.07
C ASP A 153 2.36 -8.72 -29.92
N SER A 154 1.96 -7.62 -29.29
CA SER A 154 2.65 -7.06 -28.12
C SER A 154 2.21 -7.81 -26.84
N ASN A 155 2.58 -9.10 -26.73
CA ASN A 155 2.68 -9.77 -25.43
C ASN A 155 3.98 -9.34 -24.71
N TYR A 156 4.24 -8.03 -24.67
CA TYR A 156 5.30 -7.48 -23.82
C TYR A 156 4.81 -7.59 -22.38
N ASP A 157 5.44 -8.50 -21.63
CA ASP A 157 5.28 -8.66 -20.19
C ASP A 157 5.91 -7.45 -19.48
N TYR A 158 5.27 -6.29 -19.62
CA TYR A 158 5.63 -5.11 -18.86
C TYR A 158 5.33 -5.41 -17.39
N PRO A 159 6.31 -5.25 -16.49
CA PRO A 159 6.10 -5.53 -15.09
C PRO A 159 4.97 -4.63 -14.57
N LEU A 160 3.90 -5.25 -14.09
CA LEU A 160 2.76 -4.55 -13.51
C LEU A 160 3.24 -3.67 -12.35
N GLY A 161 2.87 -2.38 -12.37
CA GLY A 161 3.09 -1.47 -11.26
C GLY A 161 2.03 -1.64 -10.18
N LEU A 162 2.21 -0.91 -9.08
CA LEU A 162 1.32 -0.98 -7.93
C LEU A 162 0.21 0.07 -8.06
N ASN A 163 -1.00 -0.40 -8.36
CA ASN A 163 -2.20 0.43 -8.39
C ASN A 163 -2.52 0.99 -6.98
N LEU A 164 -2.52 2.32 -6.86
CA LEU A 164 -2.78 3.04 -5.61
C LEU A 164 -4.26 3.10 -5.22
N HIS A 165 -5.17 2.85 -6.18
CA HIS A 165 -6.60 2.62 -5.93
C HIS A 165 -6.90 1.19 -5.47
N SER A 166 -5.90 0.31 -5.42
CA SER A 166 -6.13 -1.04 -4.93
C SER A 166 -6.65 -1.04 -3.48
N GLN A 167 -7.58 -1.95 -3.20
CA GLN A 167 -8.22 -2.05 -1.89
C GLN A 167 -7.22 -2.16 -0.72
N TRP A 168 -6.08 -2.81 -0.92
CA TRP A 168 -5.02 -2.91 0.08
C TRP A 168 -4.42 -1.56 0.45
N ILE A 169 -4.22 -0.69 -0.54
CA ILE A 169 -3.68 0.66 -0.34
C ILE A 169 -4.74 1.53 0.33
N VAL A 170 -5.95 1.56 -0.21
CA VAL A 170 -7.06 2.38 0.33
C VAL A 170 -7.38 2.00 1.78
N GLU A 171 -7.55 0.71 2.09
CA GLU A 171 -7.81 0.27 3.49
C GLU A 171 -6.62 0.54 4.41
N GLY A 172 -5.39 0.40 3.89
CA GLY A 172 -4.16 0.71 4.62
C GLY A 172 -4.09 2.19 4.99
N LEU A 173 -4.36 3.07 4.03
CA LEU A 173 -4.41 4.51 4.22
C LEU A 173 -5.54 4.91 5.17
N GLN A 174 -6.74 4.34 5.03
CA GLN A 174 -7.85 4.56 5.96
C GLN A 174 -7.47 4.16 7.40
N ALA A 175 -6.78 3.03 7.58
CA ALA A 175 -6.32 2.61 8.89
C ALA A 175 -5.25 3.55 9.48
N ALA A 176 -4.35 4.08 8.65
CA ALA A 176 -3.33 5.05 9.04
C ALA A 176 -3.95 6.42 9.39
N ALA A 177 -4.89 6.90 8.57
CA ALA A 177 -5.64 8.14 8.81
C ALA A 177 -6.47 8.07 10.10
N ASN A 178 -7.15 6.94 10.35
CA ASN A 178 -7.81 6.68 11.64
C ASN A 178 -6.84 6.65 12.83
N GLY A 179 -5.55 6.38 12.56
CA GLY A 179 -4.44 6.51 13.51
C GLY A 179 -3.87 7.93 13.62
N ASN A 180 -4.52 8.92 13.01
CA ASN A 180 -4.13 10.33 12.97
C ASN A 180 -2.83 10.60 12.19
N ASP A 181 -2.53 9.79 11.17
CA ASP A 181 -1.45 10.09 10.21
C ASP A 181 -1.93 11.10 9.15
N GLY A 182 -1.38 12.31 9.21
CA GLY A 182 -1.74 13.39 8.28
C GLY A 182 -1.40 13.09 6.82
N ARG A 183 -0.36 12.31 6.54
CA ARG A 183 0.02 11.95 5.16
C ARG A 183 -1.04 11.04 4.54
N ALA A 184 -1.58 10.13 5.35
CA ALA A 184 -2.65 9.25 4.90
C ALA A 184 -3.95 10.00 4.60
N HIS A 185 -4.28 11.04 5.38
CA HIS A 185 -5.41 11.92 5.06
C HIS A 185 -5.23 12.62 3.71
N VAL A 186 -4.04 13.18 3.46
CA VAL A 186 -3.74 13.85 2.18
C VAL A 186 -3.78 12.85 1.03
N ALA A 187 -3.16 11.67 1.18
CA ALA A 187 -3.18 10.63 0.16
C ALA A 187 -4.61 10.18 -0.19
N LEU A 188 -5.48 9.99 0.80
CA LEU A 188 -6.89 9.66 0.56
C LEU A 188 -7.64 10.78 -0.14
N ALA A 189 -7.39 12.05 0.22
CA ALA A 189 -8.01 13.18 -0.45
C ALA A 189 -7.62 13.25 -1.93
N LEU A 190 -6.34 13.03 -2.25
CA LEU A 190 -5.86 13.01 -3.64
C LEU A 190 -6.45 11.85 -4.44
N LEU A 191 -6.62 10.67 -3.84
CA LEU A 191 -7.29 9.55 -4.49
C LEU A 191 -8.75 9.87 -4.81
N LEU A 192 -9.49 10.49 -3.88
CA LEU A 192 -10.89 10.88 -4.11
C LEU A 192 -11.04 11.98 -5.17
N ASP A 193 -10.12 12.95 -5.17
CA ASP A 193 -10.10 14.03 -6.18
C ASP A 193 -9.88 13.46 -7.59
N SER A 194 -9.03 12.44 -7.72
CA SER A 194 -8.83 11.74 -9.00
C SER A 194 -10.03 10.93 -9.47
N GLU A 195 -10.97 10.56 -8.58
CA GLU A 195 -12.22 9.89 -8.95
C GLU A 195 -13.28 10.88 -9.44
N SER A 196 -13.28 12.14 -8.96
CA SER A 196 -14.26 13.15 -9.38
C SER A 196 -14.04 13.67 -10.80
N ASP A 197 -12.80 13.65 -11.29
CA ASP A 197 -12.49 14.07 -12.66
C ASP A 197 -13.03 13.07 -13.73
N GLU A 198 -13.45 11.86 -13.33
CA GLU A 198 -14.01 10.84 -14.23
C GLU A 198 -15.54 10.94 -14.40
N GLU A 199 -16.24 11.75 -13.59
CA GLU A 199 -17.72 11.87 -13.64
C GLU A 199 -18.24 13.10 -14.42
N ASP A 200 -17.37 13.99 -14.91
CA ASP A 200 -17.77 15.25 -15.57
C ASP A 200 -17.67 15.22 -17.12
N ASP A 201 -17.42 14.05 -17.73
CA ASP A 201 -17.32 13.89 -19.20
C ASP A 201 -18.64 13.46 -19.90
N GLU A 202 -19.78 13.51 -19.21
CA GLU A 202 -21.10 13.33 -19.83
C GLU A 202 -21.96 14.60 -19.70
N ASP A 203 -22.04 15.33 -20.83
CA ASP A 203 -23.04 16.35 -21.19
C ASP A 203 -22.96 17.76 -20.55
N ASP A 204 -22.16 18.68 -21.13
CA ASP A 204 -22.66 20.05 -21.43
C ASP A 204 -21.78 20.83 -22.44
N TRP A 205 -21.84 20.47 -23.73
CA TRP A 205 -21.27 21.28 -24.82
C TRP A 205 -22.27 22.26 -25.43
N GLU A 206 -23.23 22.81 -24.69
CA GLU A 206 -24.08 23.87 -25.23
C GLU A 206 -24.80 24.73 -24.18
N HIS A 207 -24.08 25.54 -23.40
CA HIS A 207 -24.64 26.84 -23.00
C HIS A 207 -23.62 27.97 -23.02
N GLU A 208 -23.88 28.89 -23.95
CA GLU A 208 -23.26 30.19 -24.12
C GLU A 208 -23.09 30.93 -22.79
N SER A 209 -21.94 31.58 -22.69
CA SER A 209 -21.57 32.55 -21.67
C SER A 209 -22.73 33.47 -21.28
N ASP A 210 -23.03 33.54 -19.99
CA ASP A 210 -23.42 34.81 -19.40
C ASP A 210 -22.79 35.01 -18.01
N ASN A 211 -22.08 36.13 -17.95
CA ASN A 211 -21.37 36.68 -16.81
C ASN A 211 -22.27 36.82 -15.57
N GLN A 212 -21.74 36.42 -14.41
CA GLN A 212 -21.82 37.05 -13.07
C GLN A 212 -22.20 36.06 -11.97
N SER A 213 -21.22 35.62 -11.16
CA SER A 213 -21.33 35.49 -9.70
C SER A 213 -20.09 34.84 -9.07
N GLY A 214 -18.94 35.51 -9.17
CA GLY A 214 -17.66 35.02 -8.63
C GLY A 214 -17.03 35.92 -7.57
N LEU A 215 -17.81 36.61 -6.74
CA LEU A 215 -17.29 37.50 -5.70
C LEU A 215 -17.93 37.20 -4.33
N TYR A 216 -17.37 36.25 -3.60
CA TYR A 216 -17.63 36.08 -2.16
C TYR A 216 -16.32 35.93 -1.41
N TRP A 217 -15.50 36.99 -1.39
CA TRP A 217 -14.48 37.17 -0.36
C TRP A 217 -14.46 38.64 0.06
N TYR A 218 -14.45 38.84 1.39
CA TYR A 218 -14.47 40.10 2.16
C TYR A 218 -15.84 40.68 2.51
N GLU A 219 -16.41 40.23 3.63
CA GLU A 219 -17.03 41.12 4.62
C GLU A 219 -17.05 40.45 6.01
N LEU A 220 -15.86 40.40 6.65
CA LEU A 220 -15.77 40.27 8.10
C LEU A 220 -16.15 41.62 8.70
N GLY A 221 -17.41 41.77 9.12
CA GLY A 221 -17.87 42.90 9.91
C GLY A 221 -17.22 42.92 11.28
N PHE A 222 -16.29 43.86 11.49
CA PHE A 222 -15.76 44.19 12.81
C PHE A 222 -16.85 44.89 13.66
N PRO A 223 -17.11 44.47 14.91
CA PRO A 223 -17.94 45.26 15.82
C PRO A 223 -17.15 46.50 16.31
N GLN A 224 -17.64 47.69 15.96
CA GLN A 224 -17.09 48.96 16.44
C GLN A 224 -17.70 49.36 17.79
N PHE A 225 -16.84 49.55 18.79
CA PHE A 225 -16.97 50.53 19.90
C PHE A 225 -15.55 50.87 20.37
N PRO A 226 -15.23 52.05 20.96
CA PRO A 226 -16.11 53.10 21.47
C PRO A 226 -15.74 54.54 21.02
N GLY A 227 -16.73 55.44 20.97
CA GLY A 227 -16.51 56.89 20.88
C GLY A 227 -16.83 57.58 22.21
N ARG A 228 -15.81 58.09 22.90
CA ARG A 228 -15.93 59.15 23.91
C ARG A 228 -15.25 60.41 23.38
N PHE A 229 -15.64 61.56 23.95
CA PHE A 229 -15.21 62.95 23.73
C PHE A 229 -16.04 63.69 22.66
N ALA A 230 -16.73 64.81 22.93
CA ALA A 230 -16.53 65.85 23.96
C ALA A 230 -17.83 66.21 24.71
#